data_AF-A0A3C1FMJ4-F1
#
_entry.id   AF-A0A3C1FMJ4-F1
#
_cell.length_a   1.000
_cell.length_b   1.000
_cell.length_c   1.000
_cell.angle_alpha   90.00
_cell.angle_beta   90.00
_cell.angle_gamma   90.00
#
_symmetry.space_group_name_H-M   'P 1'
#
loop_
_entity.id
_entity.type
_entity.pdbx_description
1 polymer ?
#
loop_
_entity_poly.entity_id
_entity_poly.type
_entity_poly.pdbx_seq_one_letter_code
_entity_poly.pdbx_strand_id
1 'polypeptide(L)' 'MMPGDKNGTSAQTGIGAAVRRKEDFRFITGAGRYTDDIVLPGQSYAYFLRSPHAHARIVAID' A
#
# COMPACT_ATOMS: atom_id res chain seq x y z
N MET A 1 -30.33 -26.91 34.88
CA MET A 1 -29.32 -27.26 33.86
C MET A 1 -29.66 -26.47 32.61
N MET A 2 -28.92 -25.38 32.34
CA MET A 2 -29.12 -24.54 31.16
C MET A 2 -27.97 -24.79 30.17
N PRO A 3 -28.23 -24.89 28.84
CA PRO A 3 -27.21 -25.13 27.84
C PRO A 3 -26.33 -23.88 27.64
N GLY A 4 -25.06 -24.13 27.33
CA GLY A 4 -23.98 -23.16 27.41
C GLY A 4 -24.07 -21.96 26.44
N ASP A 5 -23.80 -20.78 27.00
CA ASP A 5 -23.33 -19.62 26.26
C ASP A 5 -22.00 -19.94 25.59
N LYS A 6 -22.03 -20.28 24.30
CA LYS A 6 -20.84 -20.21 23.44
C LYS A 6 -20.62 -18.75 23.08
N ASN A 7 -20.13 -17.97 24.03
CA ASN A 7 -19.67 -16.61 23.77
C ASN A 7 -18.63 -16.65 22.65
N GLY A 8 -18.94 -15.90 21.59
CA GLY A 8 -18.19 -15.83 20.35
C GLY A 8 -16.71 -15.56 20.63
N THR A 9 -15.87 -16.18 19.81
CA THR A 9 -14.44 -15.99 19.76
C THR A 9 -14.15 -14.49 19.71
N SER A 10 -13.86 -13.88 20.87
CA SER A 10 -13.37 -12.52 20.94
C SER A 10 -12.05 -12.54 20.20
N ALA A 11 -12.02 -11.90 19.03
CA ALA A 11 -10.78 -11.64 18.33
C ALA A 11 -9.85 -10.97 19.35
N GLN A 12 -8.75 -11.66 19.71
CA GLN A 12 -7.84 -11.12 20.72
C GLN A 12 -7.38 -9.76 20.21
N THR A 13 -7.68 -8.69 20.94
CA THR A 13 -7.25 -7.32 20.62
C THR A 13 -6.51 -6.75 21.82
N GLY A 14 -5.26 -6.33 21.65
CA GLY A 14 -4.42 -5.80 22.73
C GLY A 14 -2.93 -6.00 22.47
N ILE A 15 -2.08 -5.32 23.25
CA ILE A 15 -0.62 -5.49 23.20
C ILE A 15 -0.27 -6.91 23.66
N GLY A 16 0.47 -7.65 22.82
CA GLY A 16 0.88 -9.04 23.10
C GLY A 16 -0.03 -10.13 22.51
N ALA A 17 -1.17 -9.77 21.92
CA ALA A 17 -2.05 -10.72 21.24
C ALA A 17 -1.62 -10.96 19.78
N ALA A 18 -1.67 -12.21 19.31
CA ALA A 18 -1.42 -12.59 17.91
C ALA A 18 -2.65 -12.27 17.04
N VAL A 19 -2.93 -10.98 16.84
CA VAL A 19 -4.08 -10.51 16.05
C VAL A 19 -3.77 -10.62 14.56
N ARG A 20 -4.70 -11.14 13.76
CA ARG A 20 -4.59 -11.05 12.30
C ARG A 20 -4.57 -9.58 11.89
N ARG A 21 -3.64 -9.21 10.99
CA ARG A 21 -3.52 -7.84 10.51
C ARG A 21 -4.77 -7.46 9.73
N LYS A 22 -5.28 -6.24 9.95
CA LYS A 22 -6.45 -5.74 9.25
C LYS A 22 -6.10 -5.32 7.82
N GLU A 23 -4.85 -4.91 7.63
CA GLU A 23 -4.29 -4.41 6.37
C GLU A 23 -4.09 -5.53 5.34
N ASP A 24 -3.87 -6.77 5.80
CA ASP A 24 -3.66 -7.92 4.92
C ASP A 24 -4.83 -8.07 3.94
N PHE A 25 -6.07 -7.83 4.39
CA PHE A 25 -7.26 -7.90 3.52
C PHE A 25 -7.15 -6.96 2.31
N ARG A 26 -6.77 -5.70 2.49
CA ARG A 26 -6.65 -4.76 1.36
C ARG A 26 -5.42 -5.05 0.50
N PHE A 27 -4.34 -5.57 1.07
CA PHE A 27 -3.13 -5.88 0.31
C PHE A 27 -3.27 -7.14 -0.55
N ILE A 28 -3.91 -8.20 -0.04
CA ILE A 28 -4.06 -9.47 -0.77
C ILE A 28 -5.20 -9.46 -1.80
N THR A 29 -6.13 -8.52 -1.70
CA THR A 29 -7.27 -8.39 -2.61
C THR A 29 -7.04 -7.35 -3.72
N GLY A 30 -5.90 -6.67 -3.73
CA GLY A 30 -5.62 -5.58 -4.67
C GLY A 30 -6.43 -4.30 -4.40
N ALA A 31 -7.15 -4.23 -3.27
CA ALA A 31 -7.86 -3.03 -2.82
C ALA A 31 -6.96 -2.04 -2.06
N GLY A 32 -5.65 -2.27 -2.05
CA GLY A 32 -4.65 -1.30 -1.63
C GLY A 32 -4.70 -0.09 -2.55
N ARG A 33 -4.42 1.10 -2.00
CA ARG A 33 -4.28 2.32 -2.79
C ARG A 33 -2.94 2.94 -2.48
N TYR A 34 -2.06 2.93 -3.47
CA TYR A 34 -0.74 3.53 -3.46
C TYR A 34 -0.73 4.79 -4.33
N THR A 35 0.39 5.52 -4.31
CA THR A 35 0.51 6.80 -5.02
C THR A 35 0.25 6.67 -6.52
N ASP A 36 0.71 5.58 -7.14
CA ASP A 36 0.56 5.35 -8.59
C ASP A 36 -0.85 4.86 -8.99
N ASP A 37 -1.66 4.42 -8.02
CA ASP A 37 -3.05 3.96 -8.26
C ASP A 37 -4.02 5.15 -8.32
N ILE A 38 -3.54 6.38 -8.13
CA ILE A 38 -4.34 7.59 -8.18
C ILE A 38 -4.52 8.01 -9.64
N VAL A 39 -5.77 8.02 -10.10
CA VAL A 39 -6.18 8.51 -11.42
C VAL A 39 -7.12 9.70 -11.25
N LEU A 40 -6.70 10.86 -11.74
CA LEU A 40 -7.51 12.09 -11.79
C LEU A 40 -7.83 12.48 -13.23
N PRO A 41 -9.00 13.10 -13.50
CA PRO A 41 -9.31 13.62 -14.83
C PRO A 41 -8.25 14.64 -15.30
N GLY A 42 -7.66 14.41 -16.48
CA GLY A 42 -6.63 15.29 -17.03
C GLY A 42 -5.23 15.13 -16.41
N GLN A 43 -4.97 14.07 -15.63
CA GLN A 43 -3.65 13.78 -15.11
C GLN A 43 -2.64 13.46 -16.22
N SER A 44 -1.48 14.13 -16.19
CA SER A 44 -0.34 13.86 -17.08
C SER A 44 0.74 13.07 -16.35
N TYR A 45 1.59 12.39 -17.13
CA TYR A 45 2.75 11.66 -16.62
C TYR A 45 4.03 12.42 -16.95
N ALA A 46 4.96 12.45 -16.00
CA ALA A 46 6.27 13.06 -16.19
C ALA A 46 7.36 11.99 -16.10
N TYR A 47 8.41 12.16 -16.90
CA TYR A 47 9.59 11.31 -16.94
C TYR A 47 10.82 12.21 -17.05
N PHE A 48 11.92 11.79 -16.42
CA PHE A 48 13.19 12.49 -16.48
C PHE A 48 14.21 11.69 -17.29
N LEU A 49 14.73 12.30 -18.36
CA LEU A 49 15.92 11.79 -19.04
C LEU A 49 17.15 12.04 -18.15
N ARG A 50 17.91 10.98 -17.87
CA ARG A 50 19.07 11.03 -16.98
C ARG A 50 20.35 11.04 -17.80
N SER A 51 21.38 11.72 -17.31
CA SER A 51 22.71 11.69 -17.93
C SER A 51 23.27 10.26 -17.91
N PRO A 52 23.73 9.72 -19.06
CA PRO A 52 24.50 8.47 -19.07
C PRO A 52 25.95 8.69 -18.60
N HIS A 53 26.39 9.94 -18.46
CA HIS A 53 27.74 10.30 -18.03
C HIS A 53 27.75 10.73 -16.56
N ALA A 54 28.71 10.20 -15.79
CA ALA A 54 28.89 10.57 -14.38
C ALA A 54 29.41 12.01 -14.20
N HIS A 55 30.25 12.49 -15.15
CA HIS A 55 30.72 13.87 -15.19
C HIS A 55 30.92 14.30 -16.65
N ALA A 56 30.11 15.25 -17.11
CA ALA A 56 30.18 15.82 -18.44
C ALA A 56 29.50 17.20 -18.46
N ARG A 57 29.84 18.02 -19.45
CA ARG A 57 29.13 19.27 -19.73
C ARG A 57 27.99 18.99 -20.71
N ILE A 58 26.78 19.44 -20.40
CA ILE A 58 25.66 19.42 -21.35
C ILE A 58 25.90 20.52 -22.39
N VAL A 59 25.97 20.14 -23.67
CA VAL A 59 26.26 21.09 -24.77
C VAL A 59 24.97 21.57 -25.44
N ALA A 60 23.97 20.70 -25.57
CA ALA A 60 22.66 21.00 -26.12
C ALA A 60 21.63 19.99 -25.61
N ILE A 61 20.36 20.39 -25.65
CA ILE A 61 19.16 19.54 -25.53
C ILE A 61 18.25 19.98 -26.68
N ASP A 62 17.65 19.02 -27.38
CA ASP A 62 16.62 19.25 -28.40
C ASP A 62 15.24 18.95 -27.79
#